data_AF-A0A926B468-F1
#
_entry.id   AF-A0A926B468-F1
#
_cell.length_a   1.000
_cell.length_b   1.000
_cell.length_c   1.000
_cell.angle_alpha   90.00
_cell.angle_beta   90.00
_cell.angle_gamma   90.00
#
_symmetry.space_group_name_H-M   'P 1'
#
loop_
_entity.id
_entity.type
_entity.pdbx_description
1 polymer ?
#
loop_
_entity_poly.entity_id
_entity_poly.type
_entity_poly.pdbx_seq_one_letter_code
_entity_poly.pdbx_strand_id
1 'polypeptide(L)' 'MATIFSALVAIFFEELSGNDQGRIRISMRSKDPKISVSAICQHFGGGGHILAAGARIRGSLESVRTQVLEYTDHEIRRNA' A
#
# COMPACT_ATOMS: atom_id res chain seq x y z
N MET A 1 -3.78 10.51 10.61
CA MET A 1 -3.70 9.07 10.92
C MET A 1 -5.13 8.56 11.06
N ALA A 2 -5.68 7.92 10.03
CA ALA A 2 -7.03 7.35 10.08
C ALA A 2 -6.89 5.87 10.44
N THR A 3 -7.42 5.47 11.59
CA THR A 3 -7.49 4.07 12.01
C THR A 3 -8.93 3.64 11.92
N ILE A 4 -9.22 2.63 11.08
CA ILE A 4 -10.51 1.93 11.11
C ILE A 4 -10.33 0.75 12.06
N PHE A 5 -11.05 0.75 13.18
CA PHE A 5 -11.12 -0.38 14.11
C PHE A 5 -11.96 -1.52 13.49
N SER A 6 -11.36 -2.14 12.47
CA SER A 6 -11.68 -3.41 11.79
C SER A 6 -10.71 -3.66 10.62
N ALA A 7 -9.65 -2.85 10.45
CA ALA A 7 -8.79 -2.90 9.28
C ALA A 7 -7.96 -4.20 9.21
N LEU A 8 -8.28 -5.04 8.21
CA LEU A 8 -7.47 -6.19 7.79
C LEU A 8 -6.10 -5.75 7.26
N VAL A 9 -6.06 -4.58 6.60
CA VAL A 9 -4.86 -3.99 6.01
C VAL A 9 -4.78 -2.51 6.39
N ALA A 10 -3.61 -2.06 6.84
CA ALA A 10 -3.27 -0.67 7.06
C ALA A 10 -2.29 -0.18 5.98
N ILE A 11 -2.53 1.02 5.45
CA ILE A 11 -1.73 1.64 4.39
C ILE A 11 -1.31 3.03 4.86
N PHE A 12 -0.02 3.31 4.80
CA PHE A 12 0.55 4.62 5.06
C PHE A 12 1.15 5.20 3.79
N PHE A 13 0.84 6.47 3.51
CA PHE A 13 1.32 7.21 2.35
C PHE A 13 2.16 8.39 2.81
N GLU A 14 3.30 8.60 2.15
CA GLU A 14 4.23 9.67 2.47
C GLU A 14 4.80 10.27 1.19
N GLU A 15 4.67 11.58 1.04
CA GLU A 15 5.29 12.33 -0.04
C GLU A 15 6.80 12.46 0.20
N LEU A 16 7.60 11.91 -0.71
CA LEU A 16 9.05 11.99 -0.64
C LEU A 16 9.53 13.32 -1.24
N SER A 17 10.57 13.88 -0.64
CA SER A 17 11.22 15.13 -1.03
C SER A 17 12.69 14.90 -1.41
N GLY A 18 13.35 15.90 -1.99
CA GLY A 18 14.75 15.81 -2.41
C GLY A 18 14.93 14.91 -3.64
N ASN A 19 15.88 13.97 -3.59
CA ASN A 19 16.20 13.10 -4.73
C ASN A 19 15.04 12.17 -5.15
N ASP A 20 14.04 11.99 -4.30
CA ASP A 20 12.82 11.21 -4.57
C ASP A 20 11.57 12.09 -4.78
N GLN A 21 11.75 13.39 -5.07
CA GLN A 21 10.63 14.31 -5.30
C GLN A 21 9.66 13.78 -6.38
N GLY A 22 8.36 13.90 -6.10
CA GLY A 22 7.30 13.39 -6.97
C GLY A 22 7.07 11.88 -6.87
N ARG A 23 7.58 11.25 -5.80
CA ARG A 23 7.28 9.87 -5.44
C ARG A 23 6.57 9.81 -4.09
N ILE A 24 5.66 8.85 -3.97
CA ILE A 24 4.94 8.53 -2.76
C ILE A 24 5.48 7.21 -2.24
N ARG A 25 6.02 7.21 -1.02
CA ARG A 25 6.32 5.99 -0.28
C ARG A 25 5.02 5.43 0.28
N ILE A 26 4.75 4.18 -0.05
CA ILE A 26 3.68 3.40 0.57
C ILE A 26 4.27 2.37 1.52
N SER A 27 3.68 2.25 2.70
CA SER A 27 4.00 1.21 3.68
C SER A 27 2.72 0.51 4.09
N MET A 28 2.69 -0.81 3.93
CA MET A 28 1.51 -1.63 4.19
C MET A 28 1.78 -2.63 5.29
N ARG A 29 0.75 -2.88 6.10
CA ARG A 29 0.73 -3.93 7.13
C ARG A 29 -0.60 -4.67 7.05
N SER A 30 -0.57 -6.00 7.12
CA SER A 30 -1.76 -6.84 7.25
C SER A 30 -1.80 -7.51 8.61
N LYS A 31 -3.01 -7.81 9.10
CA LYS A 31 -3.23 -8.68 10.27
C LYS A 31 -3.61 -10.11 9.88
N ASP A 32 -3.93 -10.35 8.61
CA ASP A 32 -4.34 -11.66 8.11
C ASP A 32 -3.34 -12.18 7.06
N PRO A 33 -2.72 -13.36 7.27
CA PRO A 33 -1.80 -13.97 6.30
C PRO A 33 -2.48 -14.38 4.97
N LYS A 34 -3.81 -14.46 4.91
CA LYS A 34 -4.55 -14.64 3.65
C LYS A 34 -4.44 -13.43 2.73
N ILE A 35 -4.17 -12.25 3.28
CA ILE A 35 -4.01 -11.02 2.51
C ILE A 35 -2.51 -10.67 2.45
N SER A 36 -1.89 -10.99 1.32
CA SER A 36 -0.47 -10.70 1.08
C SER A 36 -0.25 -9.25 0.65
N VAL A 37 0.16 -8.38 1.58
CA VAL A 37 0.55 -7.01 1.24
C VAL A 37 1.85 -6.95 0.45
N SER A 38 2.68 -8.01 0.49
CA SER A 38 3.83 -8.14 -0.40
C SER A 38 3.42 -8.23 -1.86
N ALA A 39 2.41 -9.05 -2.18
CA ALA A 39 1.90 -9.16 -3.54
C ALA A 39 1.34 -7.82 -4.05
N ILE A 40 0.61 -7.10 -3.18
CA ILE A 40 0.11 -5.76 -3.50
C ILE A 40 1.27 -4.78 -3.78
N CYS A 41 2.26 -4.72 -2.89
CA CYS A 41 3.41 -3.82 -3.10
C CYS A 41 4.26 -4.22 -4.31
N GLN A 42 4.37 -5.50 -4.66
CA GLN A 42 5.07 -5.97 -5.86
C GLN A 42 4.40 -5.47 -7.15
N HIS A 43 3.07 -5.41 -7.19
CA HIS A 43 2.34 -4.82 -8.33
C HIS A 43 2.79 -3.38 -8.62
N PHE A 44 3.08 -2.62 -7.55
CA PHE A 44 3.56 -1.24 -7.62
C PHE A 44 5.09 -1.10 -7.69
N GLY A 45 5.81 -2.17 -8.02
CA GLY A 45 7.28 -2.16 -8.13
C GLY A 45 8.03 -2.10 -6.80
N GLY A 46 7.37 -2.44 -5.69
CA GLY A 46 7.94 -2.59 -4.36
C GLY A 46 8.15 -4.06 -3.97
N GLY A 47 8.07 -4.34 -2.66
CA GLY A 47 8.20 -5.68 -2.13
C GLY A 47 8.25 -5.74 -0.60
N GLY A 48 8.47 -6.94 -0.07
CA GLY A 48 8.56 -7.20 1.37
C GLY A 48 7.99 -8.55 1.76
N HIS A 49 7.53 -8.66 3.00
CA HIS A 49 6.92 -9.86 3.57
C HIS A 49 5.40 -9.86 3.43
N ILE A 50 4.81 -11.05 3.49
CA ILE A 50 3.35 -11.27 3.35
C ILE A 50 2.53 -10.30 4.21
N LEU A 51 2.97 -10.02 5.44
CA LEU A 51 2.27 -9.14 6.38
C LEU A 51 2.82 -7.71 6.44
N ALA A 52 3.95 -7.42 5.79
CA ALA A 52 4.63 -6.14 5.89
C ALA A 52 5.47 -5.85 4.64
N ALA A 53 5.04 -4.87 3.85
CA ALA A 53 5.68 -4.51 2.59
C ALA A 53 5.62 -3.00 2.33
N GLY A 54 6.34 -2.54 1.31
CA GLY A 54 6.29 -1.17 0.85
C GLY A 54 6.69 -1.00 -0.60
N ALA A 55 6.34 0.14 -1.18
CA ALA A 55 6.70 0.53 -2.54
C ALA A 55 6.93 2.04 -2.64
N ARG A 56 7.51 2.50 -3.74
CA ARG A 56 7.65 3.93 -4.06
C ARG A 56 7.07 4.18 -5.43
N ILE A 57 5.99 4.94 -5.48
CA ILE A 57 5.20 5.13 -6.70
C ILE A 57 5.37 6.58 -7.15
N ARG A 58 5.67 6.81 -8.43
CA ARG A 58 5.75 8.16 -8.98
C ARG A 58 4.35 8.70 -9.21
N GLY A 59 4.07 9.92 -8.74
CA GLY A 59 2.76 10.56 -8.88
C GLY A 59 2.43 11.51 -7.73
N SER A 60 1.27 12.15 -7.81
CA SER A 60 0.72 12.93 -6.69
C SER A 60 0.16 12.01 -5.62
N LEU A 61 0.11 12.49 -4.37
CA LEU A 61 -0.49 11.74 -3.26
C LEU A 61 -1.90 11.26 -3.58
N GLU A 62 -2.73 12.11 -4.18
CA GLU A 62 -4.12 11.79 -4.51
C GLU A 62 -4.25 10.68 -5.55
N SER A 63 -3.46 10.76 -6.63
CA SER A 63 -3.48 9.75 -7.70
C SER A 63 -2.98 8.41 -7.18
N VAL A 64 -1.86 8.41 -6.45
CA VAL A 64 -1.29 7.18 -5.87
C VAL A 64 -2.24 6.58 -4.83
N ARG A 65 -2.84 7.41 -3.97
CA ARG A 65 -3.79 6.95 -2.97
C ARG A 65 -4.98 6.24 -3.61
N THR A 66 -5.55 6.82 -4.67
CA THR A 66 -6.69 6.23 -5.38
C THR A 66 -6.31 4.87 -5.98
N GLN A 67 -5.23 4.82 -6.76
CA GLN A 67 -4.76 3.58 -7.40
C GLN A 67 -4.47 2.47 -6.39
N VAL A 68 -3.79 2.80 -5.29
CA VAL A 68 -3.41 1.82 -4.26
C VAL A 68 -4.65 1.32 -3.50
N LEU A 69 -5.62 2.18 -3.19
CA LEU A 69 -6.84 1.78 -2.52
C LEU A 69 -7.72 0.89 -3.40
N GLU A 70 -7.90 1.24 -4.68
CA GLU A 70 -8.68 0.44 -5.63
C GLU A 70 -8.08 -0.94 -5.83
N TYR A 71 -6.76 -1.02 -6.07
CA TYR A 71 -6.08 -2.31 -6.23
C TYR A 71 -6.13 -3.13 -4.93
N THR A 72 -5.96 -2.50 -3.77
CA THR A 72 -6.02 -3.19 -2.48
C THR A 72 -7.42 -3.74 -2.20
N ASP A 73 -8.49 -2.97 -2.49
CA ASP A 73 -9.88 -3.44 -2.32
C ASP A 73 -10.17 -4.67 -3.20
N HIS A 74 -9.73 -4.63 -4.46
CA HIS A 74 -9.84 -5.76 -5.38
C HIS A 74 -9.13 -7.02 -4.84
N GLU A 75 -7.89 -6.87 -4.35
CA GLU A 75 -7.13 -7.99 -3.80
C GLU A 75 -7.71 -8.53 -2.49
N ILE A 76 -8.28 -7.67 -1.64
CA ILE A 76 -8.96 -8.12 -0.42
C ILE A 76 -10.21 -8.92 -0.80
N ARG A 77 -11.07 -8.44 -1.70
CA ARG A 77 -12.29 -9.16 -2.13
C ARG A 77 -12.00 -10.52 -2.74
N ARG A 78 -10.86 -10.67 -3.42
CA ARG A 78 -10.45 -11.93 -4.03
C ARG A 78 -9.99 -12.98 -3.01
N ASN A 79 -9.46 -12.55 -1.86
CA ASN A 79 -8.85 -13.43 -0.86
C ASN A 79 -9.62 -13.48 0.49
N ALA A 80 -10.74 -12.77 0.59
CA ALA A 80 -11.64 -12.76 1.75
C ALA A 80 -12.65 -13.93 1.77
#